data_AF-A7VHM6-F1
#
_entry.id   AF-A7VHM6-F1
#
_cell.length_a   1.000
_cell.length_b   1.000
_cell.length_c   1.000
_cell.angle_alpha   90.00
_cell.angle_beta   90.00
_cell.angle_gamma   90.00
#
_symmetry.space_group_name_H-M   'P 1'
#
loop_
_entity.id
_entity.type
_entity.pdbx_description
1 polymer ?
#
loop_
_entity_poly.entity_id
_entity_poly.type
_entity_poly.pdbx_seq_one_letter_code
_entity_poly.pdbx_strand_id
1 'polypeptide(L)' 'MAKKYKKKYKRLEERYEILNEHMLDITDDNERYLNELRYLEAFIEWRNLNEEFLYFKNNAYEKYDEDLPFSRLTL' A
#
# COMPACT_ATOMS: atom_id res chain seq x y z
N MET A 1 4.18 -20.89 40.06
CA MET A 1 5.08 -20.41 38.99
C MET A 1 4.68 -20.94 37.61
N ALA A 2 4.66 -22.26 37.37
CA ALA A 2 4.43 -22.88 36.05
C ALA A 2 3.15 -22.42 35.30
N LYS A 3 2.00 -22.29 36.00
CA LYS A 3 0.73 -21.84 35.38
C LYS A 3 0.78 -20.42 34.82
N LYS A 4 1.55 -19.53 35.46
CA LYS A 4 1.76 -18.13 35.01
C LYS A 4 2.59 -18.08 33.74
N TYR A 5 3.63 -18.92 33.64
CA TYR A 5 4.44 -19.05 32.43
C TYR A 5 3.62 -19.64 31.28
N LYS A 6 2.86 -20.73 31.50
CA LYS A 6 1.99 -21.32 30.48
C LYS A 6 0.99 -20.30 29.89
N LYS A 7 0.39 -19.45 30.74
CA LYS A 7 -0.51 -18.37 30.28
C LYS A 7 0.21 -17.29 29.49
N LYS A 8 1.45 -16.94 29.85
CA LYS A 8 2.27 -15.98 29.09
C LYS A 8 2.65 -16.52 27.71
N TYR A 9 3.05 -17.80 27.63
CA TYR A 9 3.37 -18.45 26.36
C TYR A 9 2.17 -18.50 25.42
N LYS A 10 0.99 -18.92 25.91
CA LYS A 10 -0.24 -18.94 25.09
C LYS A 10 -0.58 -17.55 24.52
N ARG A 11 -0.43 -16.50 25.33
CA ARG A 11 -0.65 -15.12 24.86
C ARG A 11 0.37 -14.65 23.84
N LEU A 12 1.59 -15.17 23.90
CA LEU A 12 2.64 -14.83 22.93
C LEU A 12 2.35 -15.53 21.60
N GLU A 13 1.94 -16.79 21.66
CA GLU A 13 1.49 -17.59 20.50
C GLU A 13 0.31 -16.92 19.80
N GLU A 14 -0.74 -16.57 20.54
CA GLU A 14 -1.92 -15.84 20.01
C GLU A 14 -1.52 -14.52 19.32
N ARG A 15 -0.58 -13.76 19.91
CA ARG A 15 -0.09 -12.50 19.31
C ARG A 15 0.76 -12.74 18.06
N TYR A 16 1.52 -13.82 18.04
CA TYR A 16 2.33 -14.18 16.89
C TYR A 16 1.45 -14.61 15.72
N GLU A 17 0.41 -15.40 15.99
CA GLU A 17 -0.59 -15.79 14.98
C GLU A 17 -1.26 -14.56 14.35
N ILE A 18 -1.76 -13.63 15.18
CA ILE A 18 -2.38 -12.38 14.70
C ILE A 18 -1.39 -11.55 13.87
N LEU A 19 -0.14 -11.40 14.33
CA LEU A 19 0.88 -10.66 13.57
C LEU A 19 1.17 -11.34 12.23
N ASN A 20 1.23 -12.68 12.22
CA ASN A 20 1.50 -13.45 11.02
C ASN A 20 0.36 -13.30 10.01
N GLU A 21 -0.89 -13.38 10.44
CA GLU A 21 -2.07 -13.10 9.59
C GLU A 21 -1.99 -11.69 8.99
N HIS A 22 -1.71 -10.67 9.80
CA HIS A 22 -1.55 -9.30 9.28
C HIS A 22 -0.39 -9.16 8.29
N MET A 23 0.73 -9.87 8.50
CA MET A 23 1.85 -9.84 7.55
C MET A 23 1.48 -10.50 6.22
N LEU A 24 0.67 -11.57 6.23
CA LEU A 24 0.16 -12.19 5.02
C LEU A 24 -0.76 -11.22 4.27
N ASP A 25 -1.71 -10.58 4.96
CA ASP A 25 -2.61 -9.59 4.36
C ASP A 25 -1.83 -8.44 3.69
N ILE A 26 -0.81 -7.90 4.37
CA ILE A 26 0.05 -6.84 3.82
C ILE A 26 0.82 -7.34 2.59
N THR A 27 1.27 -8.60 2.60
CA THR A 27 2.00 -9.18 1.48
C THR A 27 1.09 -9.33 0.26
N ASP A 28 -0.12 -9.86 0.45
CA ASP A 28 -1.12 -10.01 -0.60
C ASP A 28 -1.52 -8.63 -1.17
N ASP A 29 -1.77 -7.65 -0.31
CA ASP A 29 -2.06 -6.28 -0.72
C ASP A 29 -0.93 -5.68 -1.56
N ASN A 30 0.32 -5.84 -1.12
CA ASN A 30 1.50 -5.38 -1.86
C ASN A 30 1.62 -6.05 -3.22
N GLU A 31 1.40 -7.37 -3.32
CA GLU A 31 1.43 -8.08 -4.59
C GLU A 31 0.36 -7.56 -5.56
N ARG A 32 -0.85 -7.27 -5.05
CA ARG A 32 -1.92 -6.66 -5.86
C ARG A 32 -1.51 -5.27 -6.34
N TYR A 33 -1.02 -4.39 -5.46
CA TYR A 33 -0.60 -3.05 -5.83
C TYR A 33 0.57 -3.05 -6.83
N LEU A 34 1.53 -3.97 -6.68
CA LEU A 34 2.62 -4.12 -7.64
C LEU A 34 2.10 -4.52 -9.04
N ASN A 35 1.11 -5.40 -9.11
CA ASN A 35 0.51 -5.76 -10.40
C ASN A 35 -0.28 -4.59 -11.00
N GLU A 36 -1.03 -3.83 -10.20
CA GLU A 36 -1.72 -2.63 -10.68
C GLU A 36 -0.74 -1.59 -11.22
N LEU A 37 0.38 -1.33 -10.53
CA LEU A 37 1.43 -0.44 -11.00
C LEU A 37 2.00 -0.89 -12.34
N ARG A 38 2.27 -2.19 -12.51
CA ARG A 38 2.74 -2.74 -13.79
C ARG A 38 1.77 -2.49 -14.94
N TYR A 39 0.46 -2.58 -14.70
CA TYR A 39 -0.54 -2.26 -15.72
C TYR A 39 -0.57 -0.78 -16.07
N LEU A 40 -0.43 0.11 -15.08
CA LEU A 40 -0.37 1.56 -15.30
C LEU A 40 0.88 1.97 -16.06
N GLU A 41 2.04 1.41 -15.72
CA GLU A 41 3.30 1.62 -16.43
C GLU A 41 3.17 1.17 -17.90
N ALA A 42 2.68 -0.05 -18.12
CA ALA A 42 2.45 -0.56 -19.47
C ALA A 42 1.46 0.31 -20.27
N PHE A 43 0.45 0.88 -19.62
CA PHE A 43 -0.48 1.80 -20.28
C PHE A 43 0.20 3.11 -20.70
N ILE A 44 1.02 3.71 -19.82
CA ILE A 44 1.79 4.92 -20.14
C ILE A 44 2.69 4.67 -21.34
N GLU A 45 3.40 3.53 -21.35
CA GLU A 45 4.25 3.13 -22.46
C GLU A 45 3.45 2.90 -23.75
N TRP A 46 2.37 2.12 -23.69
CA TRP A 46 1.52 1.82 -24.84
C TRP A 46 0.92 3.09 -25.48
N ARG A 47 0.59 4.08 -24.66
CA ARG A 47 0.06 5.37 -25.11
C ARG A 47 1.13 6.39 -25.47
N ASN A 48 2.41 6.04 -25.32
CA ASN A 48 3.55 6.93 -25.52
C ASN A 48 3.45 8.23 -24.71
N LEU A 49 3.05 8.13 -23.44
CA LEU A 49 2.84 9.27 -22.52
C LEU A 49 4.01 9.48 -21.54
N ASN A 50 5.18 8.91 -21.83
CA ASN A 50 6.31 8.91 -20.89
C ASN A 50 6.80 10.33 -20.55
N GLU A 51 6.87 11.21 -21.54
CA GLU A 51 7.35 12.58 -21.35
C GLU A 51 6.34 13.42 -20.56
N GLU A 52 5.05 13.33 -20.91
CA GLU A 52 3.97 14.03 -20.23
C GLU A 52 3.82 13.53 -18.79
N PHE A 53 3.93 12.22 -18.57
CA PHE A 53 3.90 11.64 -17.24
C PHE A 53 5.09 12.11 -16.41
N LEU A 54 6.31 12.12 -16.97
CA LEU A 54 7.50 12.59 -16.27
C LEU A 54 7.39 14.09 -15.94
N TYR A 55 6.89 14.89 -16.89
CA TYR A 55 6.64 16.31 -16.67
C TYR A 55 5.61 16.52 -15.55
N PHE A 56 4.48 15.81 -15.61
CA PHE A 56 3.46 15.86 -14.56
C PHE A 56 4.05 15.48 -13.20
N LYS A 57 4.74 14.34 -13.11
CA LYS A 57 5.33 13.83 -11.86
C LYS A 57 6.31 14.83 -11.21
N ASN A 58 7.07 15.56 -12.01
CA ASN A 58 8.07 16.51 -11.52
C ASN A 58 7.51 17.87 -11.13
N ASN A 59 6.32 18.24 -11.62
CA ASN A 59 5.76 19.58 -11.44
C ASN A 59 4.40 19.59 -10.75
N ALA A 60 3.76 18.43 -10.57
CA ALA A 60 2.47 18.34 -9.91
C ALA A 60 2.58 18.72 -8.43
N TYR A 61 1.55 19.40 -7.95
CA TYR A 61 1.35 19.69 -6.54
C TYR A 61 0.00 19.12 -6.08
N GLU A 62 -0.10 18.95 -4.77
CA GLU A 62 -1.32 18.48 -4.14
C GLU A 62 -2.30 19.64 -4.00
N LYS A 63 -3.50 19.48 -4.56
CA LYS A 63 -4.60 20.43 -4.43
C LYS A 63 -5.70 19.82 -3.59
N TYR A 64 -6.03 20.50 -2.49
CA TYR A 64 -7.21 20.24 -1.71
C TYR A 64 -8.42 20.95 -2.31
N ASP A 65 -9.55 20.26 -2.32
CA ASP A 65 -10.82 20.72 -2.88
C ASP A 65 -11.90 20.32 -1.88
N GLU A 66 -12.63 21.30 -1.32
CA GLU A 66 -13.63 21.05 -0.27
C GLU A 66 -14.79 20.16 -0.76
N ASP A 67 -15.00 20.11 -2.08
CA ASP A 67 -16.03 19.28 -2.72
C ASP A 67 -15.58 17.82 -2.95
N LEU A 68 -14.31 17.48 -2.71
CA LEU A 68 -13.77 16.14 -2.91
C LEU A 68 -13.36 15.47 -1.59
N PRO A 69 -13.58 14.15 -1.46
CA PRO A 69 -13.22 13.42 -0.25
C PRO A 69 -11.71 13.28 -0.04
N PHE A 70 -10.91 13.44 -1.10
CA PHE A 70 -9.46 13.34 -1.07
C PHE A 70 -8.83 14.41 -1.96
N SER A 71 -7.62 14.81 -1.58
CA SER A 71 -6.76 15.65 -2.40
C SER A 71 -6.39 14.96 -3.71
N ARG A 72 -6.04 15.76 -4.71
CA ARG A 72 -5.57 15.29 -6.02
C ARG A 72 -4.28 15.98 -6.43
N LEU A 73 -3.47 15.27 -7.20
CA LEU A 73 -2.32 15.87 -7.88
C LEU A 73 -2.80 16.60 -9.13
N THR A 74 -2.30 17.82 -9.32
CA THR A 74 -2.56 18.64 -10.51
C THR A 74 -1.32 19.45 -10.87
N LEU A 75 -1.23 19.84 -12.14
CA LEU A 75 -0.36 20.92 -12.60
C LEU A 75 -0.93 22.29 -12.24
#